data_AF-A0A2E4DMG9-F1
#
_entry.id   AF-A0A2E4DMG9-F1
#
_cell.length_a   1.000
_cell.length_b   1.000
_cell.length_c   1.000
_cell.angle_alpha   90.00
_cell.angle_beta   90.00
_cell.angle_gamma   90.00
#
_symmetry.space_group_name_H-M   'P 1'
#
loop_
_entity.id
_entity.type
_entity.pdbx_description
1 polymer ?
#
loop_
_entity_poly.entity_id
_entity_poly.type
_entity_poly.pdbx_seq_one_letter_code
_entity_poly.pdbx_strand_id
1 'polypeptide(L)'
;MDQKEYLLNDQQMKKFIRDGYVTVQTDLPVEFHAAVFQQTENVFEMEGNPGNNLLPRIPMIQEVFDDRWVNGALTSVLGKDYYLQPHRHCHYNPPNSNGQNLHQDGGKRWSHYTRWLLALYYPQETPEELGPTGIIPKSHYYGNRDSINDENEIPLCGKAGTVTITNYDLWHRAMPNSSSKKRYMMKFLFARMSEPEVPSWNNQDTEWASADISQSDAENDVKMFHQVWEWHCGQTNGNGHYPSSVTMPDSTKIRELVEVLGQDSEPKCIDIAYAISEFGANAVPALVKQLESESEDIRRYAFCALSAIGKPAVSALITATQHPDWWVRASAAETLGNIGSSAQAAVPSLIRALQDESEQVRQLAVEALGTIGQHDSTAVPDLALSLQDENERVRRNSVLALARLGRYAHQAVNDLQMVLSDDNRYVRGDAVHALRRIDTPEAREVLIQFLLKSRWCPLTSKESGY
;
A
#
# COMPACT_ATOMS: atom_id res chain seq x y z
N MET A 1 -8.45 -10.16 27.45
CA MET A 1 -7.06 -9.66 27.41
C MET A 1 -7.07 -8.40 26.58
N ASP A 2 -6.39 -7.36 27.04
CA ASP A 2 -6.38 -6.05 26.39
C ASP A 2 -5.72 -6.17 25.02
N GLN A 3 -6.46 -5.94 23.93
CA GLN A 3 -5.94 -6.06 22.56
C GLN A 3 -4.73 -5.14 22.29
N LYS A 4 -4.52 -4.13 23.15
CA LYS A 4 -3.42 -3.16 23.03
C LYS A 4 -2.03 -3.76 23.20
N GLU A 5 -1.85 -4.86 23.92
CA GLU A 5 -0.52 -5.44 24.17
C GLU A 5 0.17 -5.93 22.89
N TYR A 6 -0.62 -6.39 21.91
CA TYR A 6 -0.11 -6.93 20.64
C TYR A 6 -0.02 -5.90 19.52
N LEU A 7 -0.46 -4.66 19.77
CA LEU A 7 -0.27 -3.55 18.85
C LEU A 7 1.14 -2.99 18.97
N LEU A 8 1.64 -2.38 17.89
CA LEU A 8 2.88 -1.64 17.93
C LEU A 8 2.77 -0.48 18.92
N ASN A 9 3.86 -0.18 19.61
CA ASN A 9 3.98 1.06 20.37
C ASN A 9 4.48 2.21 19.48
N ASP A 10 4.55 3.43 20.03
CA ASP A 10 5.00 4.61 19.29
C ASP A 10 6.41 4.47 18.70
N GLN A 11 7.36 3.89 19.45
CA GLN A 11 8.73 3.70 18.95
C GLN A 11 8.77 2.75 17.76
N GLN A 12 8.00 1.66 17.80
CA GLN A 12 7.90 0.71 16.70
C GLN A 12 7.22 1.34 15.48
N MET A 13 6.18 2.15 15.68
CA MET A 13 5.49 2.86 14.60
C MET A 13 6.41 3.92 13.95
N LYS A 14 7.13 4.70 14.75
CA LYS A 14 8.14 5.66 14.26
C LYS A 14 9.25 4.95 13.49
N LYS A 15 9.77 3.84 14.02
CA LYS A 15 10.74 3.01 13.31
C LYS A 15 10.18 2.49 11.99
N PHE A 16 8.93 2.02 11.96
CA PHE A 16 8.29 1.57 10.72
C PHE A 16 8.19 2.71 9.69
N ILE A 17 7.78 3.91 10.10
CA ILE A 17 7.69 5.08 9.20
C ILE A 17 9.07 5.44 8.65
N ARG A 18 10.10 5.47 9.49
CA ARG A 18 11.47 5.80 9.07
C ARG A 18 12.09 4.72 8.18
N ASP A 19 12.08 3.48 8.66
CA ASP A 19 12.85 2.38 8.08
C ASP A 19 12.06 1.52 7.09
N GLY A 20 10.72 1.60 7.12
CA GLY A 20 9.83 0.89 6.22
C GLY A 20 9.56 -0.56 6.61
N TYR A 21 9.94 -1.02 7.80
CA TYR A 21 9.66 -2.41 8.23
C TYR A 21 9.53 -2.59 9.74
N VAL A 22 8.86 -3.68 10.13
CA VAL A 22 8.79 -4.21 11.49
C VAL A 22 8.80 -5.74 11.45
N THR A 23 9.48 -6.38 12.39
CA THR A 23 9.54 -7.83 12.49
C THR A 23 8.85 -8.29 13.76
N VAL A 24 8.00 -9.30 13.63
CA VAL A 24 7.31 -9.96 14.74
C VAL A 24 7.54 -11.47 14.68
N GLN A 25 7.37 -12.14 15.80
CA GLN A 25 7.47 -13.58 15.94
C GLN A 25 6.10 -14.12 16.36
N THR A 26 5.58 -15.11 15.64
CA THR A 26 4.32 -15.77 16.00
C THR A 26 4.46 -16.57 17.28
N ASP A 27 3.36 -16.74 18.02
CA ASP A 27 3.28 -17.66 19.16
C ASP A 27 2.92 -19.10 18.76
N LEU A 28 2.74 -19.33 17.45
CA LEU A 28 2.52 -20.66 16.90
C LEU A 28 3.72 -21.59 17.20
N PRO A 29 3.45 -22.88 17.47
CA PRO A 29 4.50 -23.82 17.87
C PRO A 29 5.46 -24.14 16.72
N VAL A 30 6.70 -24.53 17.03
CA VAL A 30 7.72 -24.86 16.02
C VAL A 30 7.25 -25.98 15.09
N GLU A 31 6.49 -26.94 15.62
CA GLU A 31 5.90 -28.06 14.87
C GLU A 31 4.91 -27.59 13.81
N PHE A 32 4.18 -26.49 14.07
CA PHE A 32 3.28 -25.88 13.09
C PHE A 32 4.08 -25.35 11.89
N HIS A 33 5.16 -24.62 12.13
CA HIS A 33 6.00 -24.08 11.05
C HIS A 33 6.70 -25.19 10.26
N ALA A 34 7.16 -26.24 10.95
CA ALA A 34 7.68 -27.44 10.30
C ALA A 34 6.64 -28.14 9.41
N ALA A 35 5.38 -28.20 9.84
CA ALA A 35 4.28 -28.74 9.02
C ALA A 35 4.01 -27.87 7.78
N VAL A 36 4.03 -26.54 7.92
CA VAL A 36 3.92 -25.62 6.77
C VAL A 36 5.08 -25.83 5.79
N PHE A 37 6.31 -25.94 6.28
CA PHE A 37 7.47 -26.24 5.45
C PHE A 37 7.29 -27.55 4.68
N GLN A 38 6.90 -28.64 5.36
CA GLN A 38 6.71 -29.94 4.72
C GLN A 38 5.57 -29.94 3.69
N GLN A 39 4.46 -29.23 3.95
CA GLN A 39 3.40 -29.09 2.96
C GLN A 39 3.87 -28.27 1.74
N THR A 40 4.72 -27.27 1.96
CA THR A 40 5.31 -26.48 0.88
C THR A 40 6.18 -27.35 -0.01
N GLU A 41 7.02 -28.21 0.59
CA GLU A 41 7.82 -29.19 -0.12
C GLU A 41 6.96 -30.09 -1.01
N ASN A 42 5.92 -30.68 -0.43
CA ASN A 42 5.02 -31.57 -1.16
C ASN A 42 4.34 -30.86 -2.34
N VAL A 43 3.92 -29.60 -2.16
CA VAL A 43 3.31 -28.81 -3.25
C VAL A 43 4.34 -28.52 -4.35
N PHE A 44 5.56 -28.14 -3.99
CA PHE A 44 6.62 -27.86 -4.97
C PHE A 44 7.05 -29.12 -5.74
N GLU A 45 7.12 -30.27 -5.10
CA GLU A 45 7.44 -31.55 -5.74
C GLU A 45 6.36 -32.00 -6.72
N MET A 46 5.08 -31.79 -6.37
CA MET A 46 3.96 -32.26 -7.18
C MET A 46 3.57 -31.29 -8.31
N GLU A 47 3.63 -29.98 -8.05
CA GLU A 47 3.02 -28.95 -8.90
C GLU A 47 3.96 -27.77 -9.21
N GLY A 48 5.12 -27.67 -8.56
CA GLY A 48 5.99 -26.50 -8.61
C GLY A 48 5.45 -25.34 -7.77
N ASN A 49 5.84 -24.10 -8.11
CA ASN A 49 5.43 -22.92 -7.36
C ASN A 49 3.92 -22.66 -7.51
N PRO A 50 3.12 -22.70 -6.42
CA PRO A 50 1.67 -22.56 -6.52
C PRO A 50 1.23 -21.11 -6.81
N GLY A 51 2.14 -20.14 -6.75
CA GLY A 51 1.84 -18.71 -6.93
C GLY A 51 0.68 -18.27 -6.04
N ASN A 52 -0.34 -17.64 -6.64
CA ASN A 52 -1.52 -17.18 -5.92
C ASN A 52 -2.40 -18.31 -5.34
N ASN A 53 -2.11 -19.59 -5.60
CA ASN A 53 -2.83 -20.72 -5.00
C ASN A 53 -2.22 -21.18 -3.67
N LEU A 54 -1.24 -20.47 -3.11
CA LEU A 54 -0.57 -20.84 -1.87
C LEU A 54 -1.54 -21.09 -0.69
N LEU A 55 -2.46 -20.17 -0.36
CA LEU A 55 -3.43 -20.41 0.73
C LEU A 55 -4.39 -21.56 0.44
N PRO A 56 -5.03 -21.67 -0.75
CA PRO A 56 -5.83 -22.86 -1.06
C PRO A 56 -5.08 -24.19 -0.97
N ARG A 57 -3.76 -24.20 -1.24
CA ARG A 57 -2.91 -25.39 -1.17
C ARG A 57 -2.39 -25.71 0.22
N ILE A 58 -2.15 -24.69 1.03
CA ILE A 58 -1.65 -24.82 2.40
C ILE A 58 -2.52 -23.92 3.30
N PRO A 59 -3.78 -24.30 3.57
CA PRO A 59 -4.76 -23.43 4.23
C PRO A 59 -4.34 -22.99 5.63
N MET A 60 -3.58 -23.84 6.33
CA MET A 60 -3.09 -23.54 7.68
C MET A 60 -2.20 -22.29 7.74
N ILE A 61 -1.60 -21.82 6.62
CA ILE A 61 -0.86 -20.55 6.63
C ILE A 61 -1.75 -19.37 7.06
N GLN A 62 -3.07 -19.45 6.89
CA GLN A 62 -3.99 -18.42 7.40
C GLN A 62 -3.82 -18.19 8.91
N GLU A 63 -3.50 -19.23 9.69
CA GLU A 63 -3.29 -19.12 11.14
C GLU A 63 -2.09 -18.22 11.49
N VAL A 64 -1.11 -18.06 10.59
CA VAL A 64 0.01 -17.10 10.76
C VAL A 64 -0.50 -15.66 10.76
N PHE A 65 -1.52 -15.35 9.97
CA PHE A 65 -2.11 -14.00 9.90
C PHE A 65 -3.24 -13.78 10.90
N ASP A 66 -3.74 -14.87 11.50
CA ASP A 66 -4.67 -14.82 12.63
C ASP A 66 -3.92 -14.75 13.97
N ASP A 67 -2.61 -15.03 13.99
CA ASP A 67 -1.73 -14.84 15.15
C ASP A 67 -1.78 -13.39 15.64
N ARG A 68 -1.85 -13.24 16.97
CA ARG A 68 -2.07 -11.95 17.63
C ARG A 68 -0.98 -10.91 17.36
N TRP A 69 0.29 -11.33 17.25
CA TRP A 69 1.39 -10.39 16.99
C TRP A 69 1.40 -9.94 15.53
N VAL A 70 1.12 -10.86 14.61
CA VAL A 70 1.06 -10.54 13.17
C VAL A 70 -0.15 -9.66 12.87
N ASN A 71 -1.34 -10.05 13.34
CA ASN A 71 -2.56 -9.26 13.20
C ASN A 71 -2.42 -7.90 13.90
N GLY A 72 -1.84 -7.87 15.10
CA GLY A 72 -1.61 -6.64 15.85
C GLY A 72 -0.68 -5.66 15.13
N ALA A 73 0.41 -6.14 14.54
CA ALA A 73 1.32 -5.32 13.74
C ALA A 73 0.68 -4.83 12.42
N LEU A 74 -0.03 -5.71 11.69
CA LEU A 74 -0.78 -5.31 10.49
C LEU A 74 -1.86 -4.27 10.81
N THR A 75 -2.62 -4.49 11.89
CA THR A 75 -3.66 -3.55 12.38
C THR A 75 -3.05 -2.20 12.74
N SER A 76 -1.89 -2.21 13.42
CA SER A 76 -1.21 -0.98 13.83
C SER A 76 -0.88 -0.09 12.64
N VAL A 77 -0.42 -0.69 11.53
CA VAL A 77 0.06 0.04 10.35
C VAL A 77 -1.04 0.30 9.29
N LEU A 78 -1.98 -0.61 9.07
CA LEU A 78 -3.02 -0.50 8.03
C LEU A 78 -4.42 -0.18 8.56
N GLY A 79 -4.63 -0.22 9.87
CA GLY A 79 -5.95 -0.15 10.49
C GLY A 79 -6.64 -1.52 10.58
N LYS A 80 -7.68 -1.59 11.41
CA LYS A 80 -8.41 -2.82 11.78
C LYS A 80 -9.10 -3.56 10.63
N ASP A 81 -9.31 -2.88 9.50
CA ASP A 81 -10.11 -3.37 8.38
C ASP A 81 -9.26 -3.63 7.13
N TYR A 82 -7.96 -3.86 7.33
CA TYR A 82 -7.02 -4.21 6.27
C TYR A 82 -7.47 -5.42 5.44
N TYR A 83 -6.96 -5.49 4.22
CA TYR A 83 -7.28 -6.54 3.27
C TYR A 83 -6.04 -7.36 2.90
N LEU A 84 -6.09 -8.68 3.09
CA LEU A 84 -5.14 -9.63 2.51
C LEU A 84 -5.50 -9.88 1.03
N GLN A 85 -4.72 -9.31 0.13
CA GLN A 85 -4.91 -9.43 -1.32
C GLN A 85 -4.71 -10.87 -1.82
N PRO A 86 -5.29 -11.23 -2.99
CA PRO A 86 -5.09 -12.56 -3.58
C PRO A 86 -3.66 -12.76 -4.11
N HIS A 87 -2.89 -11.68 -4.28
CA HIS A 87 -1.50 -11.73 -4.70
C HIS A 87 -0.62 -12.26 -3.58
N ARG A 88 0.06 -13.38 -3.87
CA ARG A 88 1.00 -14.04 -2.96
C ARG A 88 2.02 -14.83 -3.77
N HIS A 89 3.21 -14.96 -3.23
CA HIS A 89 4.31 -15.66 -3.90
C HIS A 89 5.15 -16.44 -2.91
N CYS A 90 5.40 -17.71 -3.19
CA CYS A 90 6.34 -18.50 -2.41
C CYS A 90 7.71 -18.45 -3.09
N HIS A 91 8.66 -17.75 -2.47
CA HIS A 91 10.04 -17.65 -2.93
C HIS A 91 10.83 -18.88 -2.50
N TYR A 92 11.27 -19.67 -3.48
CA TYR A 92 12.21 -20.76 -3.30
C TYR A 92 13.64 -20.31 -3.57
N ASN A 93 14.53 -20.43 -2.57
CA ASN A 93 15.97 -20.25 -2.74
C ASN A 93 16.66 -21.62 -2.72
N PRO A 94 17.24 -22.07 -3.84
CA PRO A 94 18.00 -23.31 -3.86
C PRO A 94 19.31 -23.17 -3.04
N PRO A 95 19.90 -24.29 -2.60
CA PRO A 95 21.24 -24.30 -2.02
C PRO A 95 22.28 -23.71 -2.99
N ASN A 96 23.31 -23.05 -2.45
CA ASN A 96 24.44 -22.49 -3.22
C ASN A 96 24.02 -21.56 -4.38
N SER A 97 23.08 -20.65 -4.11
CA SER A 97 22.51 -19.73 -5.10
C SER A 97 23.02 -18.29 -4.91
N ASN A 98 23.01 -17.52 -5.99
CA ASN A 98 23.47 -16.11 -5.97
C ASN A 98 22.39 -15.11 -5.49
N GLY A 99 21.17 -15.57 -5.18
CA GLY A 99 20.05 -14.69 -4.85
C GLY A 99 19.49 -13.95 -6.07
N GLN A 100 18.93 -12.75 -5.84
CA GLN A 100 18.32 -11.88 -6.84
C GLN A 100 18.90 -10.45 -6.75
N ASN A 101 18.61 -9.62 -7.75
CA ASN A 101 18.92 -8.19 -7.69
C ASN A 101 17.88 -7.44 -6.83
N LEU A 102 18.30 -6.33 -6.23
CA LEU A 102 17.43 -5.38 -5.53
C LEU A 102 16.36 -4.83 -6.48
N HIS A 103 15.11 -4.81 -6.02
CA HIS A 103 13.96 -4.28 -6.76
C HIS A 103 12.85 -3.81 -5.81
N GLN A 104 11.86 -3.12 -6.38
CA GLN A 104 10.58 -2.78 -5.76
C GLN A 104 9.44 -3.49 -6.50
N ASP A 105 8.33 -3.75 -5.81
CA ASP A 105 7.15 -4.38 -6.41
C ASP A 105 6.16 -3.36 -7.01
N GLY A 106 6.05 -2.14 -6.45
CA GLY A 106 4.96 -1.22 -6.77
C GLY A 106 5.10 -0.38 -8.04
N GLY A 107 6.23 -0.49 -8.74
CA GLY A 107 6.46 0.20 -10.01
C GLY A 107 6.39 1.72 -9.85
N LYS A 108 5.54 2.39 -10.65
CA LYS A 108 5.43 3.86 -10.69
C LYS A 108 4.30 4.45 -9.81
N ARG A 109 3.61 3.66 -8.98
CA ARG A 109 2.58 4.20 -8.07
C ARG A 109 3.28 4.95 -6.94
N TRP A 110 3.06 6.26 -6.84
CA TRP A 110 3.83 7.08 -5.91
C TRP A 110 2.96 7.60 -4.78
N SER A 111 3.25 7.17 -3.55
CA SER A 111 2.74 7.81 -2.34
C SER A 111 3.57 7.42 -1.14
N HIS A 112 3.89 8.40 -0.30
CA HIS A 112 4.55 8.15 0.98
C HIS A 112 3.56 7.66 2.06
N TYR A 113 2.25 7.72 1.80
CA TYR A 113 1.23 7.23 2.72
C TYR A 113 1.09 5.72 2.65
N THR A 114 1.10 5.07 3.82
CA THR A 114 1.16 3.61 3.93
C THR A 114 -0.19 2.96 3.64
N ARG A 115 -0.46 2.71 2.36
CA ARG A 115 -1.67 2.00 1.90
C ARG A 115 -1.45 0.54 1.52
N TRP A 116 -0.20 0.11 1.38
CA TRP A 116 0.16 -1.24 0.97
C TRP A 116 1.33 -1.76 1.79
N LEU A 117 1.29 -3.03 2.17
CA LEU A 117 2.37 -3.73 2.87
C LEU A 117 2.65 -5.09 2.25
N LEU A 118 3.87 -5.58 2.43
CA LEU A 118 4.21 -6.98 2.26
C LEU A 118 4.41 -7.62 3.64
N ALA A 119 3.91 -8.84 3.82
CA ALA A 119 4.35 -9.71 4.90
C ALA A 119 5.23 -10.82 4.33
N LEU A 120 6.43 -10.96 4.89
CA LEU A 120 7.43 -11.96 4.54
C LEU A 120 7.51 -12.98 5.66
N TYR A 121 6.92 -14.16 5.43
CA TYR A 121 6.83 -15.22 6.42
C TYR A 121 7.86 -16.34 6.15
N TYR A 122 8.59 -16.74 7.18
CA TYR A 122 9.55 -17.84 7.14
C TYR A 122 9.04 -19.05 7.95
N PRO A 123 8.73 -20.20 7.31
CA PRO A 123 8.32 -21.42 8.01
C PRO A 123 9.52 -22.18 8.64
N GLN A 124 10.72 -21.64 8.53
CA GLN A 124 11.98 -22.26 8.96
C GLN A 124 12.90 -21.21 9.56
N GLU A 125 13.81 -21.64 10.43
CA GLU A 125 14.92 -20.77 10.87
C GLU A 125 15.73 -20.36 9.64
N THR A 126 15.97 -19.06 9.53
CA THR A 126 16.62 -18.43 8.39
C THR A 126 17.74 -17.53 8.89
N PRO A 127 18.94 -18.10 9.13
CA PRO A 127 20.14 -17.33 9.36
C PRO A 127 20.66 -16.74 8.04
N GLU A 128 21.68 -15.89 8.11
CA GLU A 128 22.18 -15.14 6.94
C GLU A 128 22.68 -16.06 5.82
N GLU A 129 23.37 -17.15 6.16
CA GLU A 129 23.89 -18.12 5.21
C GLU A 129 22.80 -18.86 4.42
N LEU A 130 21.55 -18.85 4.90
CA LEU A 130 20.41 -19.46 4.21
C LEU A 130 19.78 -18.51 3.16
N GLY A 131 20.30 -17.29 3.04
CA GLY A 131 19.84 -16.28 2.09
C GLY A 131 18.44 -15.77 2.42
N PRO A 132 18.27 -15.03 3.53
CA PRO A 132 17.01 -14.35 3.87
C PRO A 132 16.65 -13.30 2.81
N THR A 133 15.53 -12.60 3.02
CA THR A 133 15.28 -11.39 2.24
C THR A 133 16.19 -10.30 2.77
N GLY A 134 16.94 -9.65 1.87
CA GLY A 134 17.68 -8.43 2.16
C GLY A 134 16.80 -7.22 1.88
N ILE A 135 16.90 -6.20 2.72
CA ILE A 135 16.20 -4.92 2.55
C ILE A 135 17.16 -3.75 2.71
N ILE A 136 16.85 -2.61 2.10
CA ILE A 136 17.50 -1.34 2.41
C ILE A 136 16.50 -0.49 3.21
N PRO A 137 16.72 -0.28 4.53
CA PRO A 137 15.86 0.58 5.33
C PRO A 137 15.70 1.99 4.71
N LYS A 138 14.55 2.64 4.92
CA LYS A 138 14.20 3.98 4.42
C LYS A 138 14.03 4.10 2.90
N SER A 139 14.39 3.05 2.14
CA SER A 139 14.38 3.10 0.67
C SER A 139 13.00 3.20 0.03
N HIS A 140 11.90 2.98 0.77
CA HIS A 140 10.53 3.07 0.23
C HIS A 140 10.10 4.49 -0.15
N TYR A 141 10.88 5.51 0.23
CA TYR A 141 10.68 6.89 -0.20
C TYR A 141 11.37 7.20 -1.53
N TYR A 142 12.11 6.26 -2.12
CA TYR A 142 12.97 6.48 -3.28
C TYR A 142 12.61 5.50 -4.41
N GLY A 143 12.38 6.03 -5.60
CA GLY A 143 12.07 5.23 -6.80
C GLY A 143 13.31 4.93 -7.63
N ASN A 144 14.39 5.71 -7.47
CA ASN A 144 15.59 5.57 -8.28
C ASN A 144 16.63 4.71 -7.57
N ARG A 145 17.21 3.75 -8.32
CA ARG A 145 18.24 2.83 -7.81
C ARG A 145 19.50 3.54 -7.30
N ASP A 146 19.83 4.68 -7.88
CA ASP A 146 21.01 5.48 -7.53
C ASP A 146 20.81 6.26 -6.22
N SER A 147 19.59 6.29 -5.70
CA SER A 147 19.22 7.01 -4.47
C SER A 147 19.30 6.14 -3.22
N ILE A 148 19.64 4.86 -3.38
CA ILE A 148 19.81 3.89 -2.30
C ILE A 148 21.26 3.41 -2.25
N ASN A 149 21.77 3.18 -1.03
CA ASN A 149 23.12 2.66 -0.82
C ASN A 149 23.08 1.19 -0.41
N ASP A 150 23.73 0.33 -1.20
CA ASP A 150 23.80 -1.11 -0.99
C ASP A 150 24.53 -1.47 0.31
N GLU A 151 25.43 -0.62 0.79
CA GLU A 151 26.14 -0.82 2.06
C GLU A 151 25.19 -0.79 3.27
N ASN A 152 23.99 -0.23 3.09
CA ASN A 152 22.94 -0.19 4.12
C ASN A 152 22.02 -1.41 4.07
N GLU A 153 22.25 -2.37 3.16
CA GLU A 153 21.44 -3.58 3.09
C GLU A 153 21.57 -4.41 4.37
N ILE A 154 20.44 -4.82 4.92
CA ILE A 154 20.39 -5.71 6.10
C ILE A 154 19.65 -7.01 5.79
N PRO A 155 20.11 -8.15 6.34
CA PRO A 155 19.41 -9.42 6.21
C PRO A 155 18.25 -9.53 7.20
N LEU A 156 17.07 -9.93 6.72
CA LEU A 156 15.92 -10.24 7.56
C LEU A 156 16.00 -11.67 8.13
N CYS A 157 17.00 -11.90 8.98
CA CYS A 157 17.20 -13.17 9.68
C CYS A 157 16.14 -13.39 10.76
N GLY A 158 15.81 -14.65 11.04
CA GLY A 158 14.84 -14.98 12.09
C GLY A 158 14.66 -16.48 12.33
N LYS A 159 13.95 -16.82 13.40
CA LYS A 159 13.54 -18.20 13.70
C LYS A 159 12.33 -18.59 12.84
N ALA A 160 12.00 -19.88 12.81
CA ALA A 160 10.73 -20.32 12.23
C ALA A 160 9.55 -19.58 12.87
N GLY A 161 8.61 -19.09 12.08
CA GLY A 161 7.52 -18.23 12.57
C GLY A 161 7.80 -16.74 12.53
N THR A 162 9.00 -16.32 12.10
CA THR A 162 9.28 -14.90 11.89
C THR A 162 8.44 -14.36 10.73
N VAL A 163 7.77 -13.24 10.97
CA VAL A 163 7.07 -12.46 9.96
C VAL A 163 7.63 -11.05 9.96
N THR A 164 8.23 -10.63 8.86
CA THR A 164 8.60 -9.23 8.65
C THR A 164 7.56 -8.54 7.79
N ILE A 165 6.98 -7.47 8.32
CA ILE A 165 6.03 -6.61 7.63
C ILE A 165 6.82 -5.42 7.08
N THR A 166 6.77 -5.21 5.77
CA THR A 166 7.47 -4.11 5.10
C THR A 166 6.48 -3.21 4.38
N ASN A 167 6.84 -1.93 4.21
CA ASN A 167 6.25 -1.09 3.19
C ASN A 167 6.37 -1.79 1.82
N TYR A 168 5.35 -1.67 0.99
CA TYR A 168 5.28 -2.33 -0.32
C TYR A 168 6.41 -1.91 -1.27
N ASP A 169 6.84 -0.65 -1.18
CA ASP A 169 7.87 -0.08 -2.04
C ASP A 169 9.27 -0.11 -1.40
N LEU A 170 9.46 -0.86 -0.31
CA LEU A 170 10.79 -1.04 0.26
C LEU A 170 11.67 -1.84 -0.70
N TRP A 171 12.86 -1.35 -1.02
CA TRP A 171 13.80 -2.08 -1.87
C TRP A 171 14.24 -3.36 -1.18
N HIS A 172 14.08 -4.47 -1.89
CA HIS A 172 14.33 -5.79 -1.33
C HIS A 172 14.83 -6.78 -2.38
N ARG A 173 15.42 -7.89 -1.91
CA ARG A 173 15.83 -9.02 -2.75
C ARG A 173 15.93 -10.32 -1.97
N ALA A 174 15.91 -11.46 -2.67
CA ALA A 174 16.44 -12.68 -2.11
C ALA A 174 17.99 -12.58 -2.03
N MET A 175 18.56 -12.73 -0.83
CA MET A 175 20.01 -12.80 -0.66
C MET A 175 20.59 -14.14 -1.14
N PRO A 176 21.92 -14.22 -1.38
CA PRO A 176 22.56 -15.48 -1.76
C PRO A 176 22.38 -16.52 -0.67
N ASN A 177 22.15 -17.77 -1.08
CA ASN A 177 22.12 -18.90 -0.17
C ASN A 177 23.45 -19.65 -0.27
N SER A 178 24.33 -19.48 0.71
CA SER A 178 25.63 -20.14 0.77
C SER A 178 25.59 -21.49 1.51
N SER A 179 24.41 -21.89 1.98
CA SER A 179 24.21 -23.15 2.68
C SER A 179 23.89 -24.32 1.72
N SER A 180 23.92 -25.54 2.28
CA SER A 180 23.47 -26.76 1.60
C SER A 180 21.96 -27.00 1.69
N LYS A 181 21.21 -26.10 2.36
CA LYS A 181 19.76 -26.23 2.58
C LYS A 181 19.01 -25.29 1.65
N LYS A 182 17.76 -25.63 1.33
CA LYS A 182 16.83 -24.75 0.61
C LYS A 182 16.05 -23.86 1.56
N ARG A 183 15.56 -22.73 1.03
CA ARG A 183 14.81 -21.72 1.80
C ARG A 183 13.49 -21.37 1.14
N TYR A 184 12.40 -21.47 1.89
CA TYR A 184 11.12 -20.87 1.52
C TYR A 184 10.89 -19.57 2.28
N MET A 185 10.38 -18.56 1.57
CA MET A 185 9.80 -17.35 2.15
C MET A 185 8.49 -17.10 1.42
N MET A 186 7.42 -16.89 2.17
CA MET A 186 6.10 -16.66 1.60
C MET A 186 5.73 -15.18 1.72
N LYS A 187 5.55 -14.54 0.57
CA LYS A 187 5.21 -13.13 0.43
C LYS A 187 3.70 -12.97 0.26
N PHE A 188 3.11 -12.07 1.06
CA PHE A 188 1.68 -11.75 1.03
C PHE A 188 1.48 -10.24 0.95
N LEU A 189 0.58 -9.79 0.07
CA LEU A 189 0.25 -8.38 -0.10
C LEU A 189 -0.95 -7.99 0.76
N PHE A 190 -0.85 -6.86 1.45
CA PHE A 190 -1.94 -6.29 2.24
C PHE A 190 -2.24 -4.87 1.78
N ALA A 191 -3.51 -4.47 1.90
CA ALA A 191 -3.97 -3.13 1.56
C ALA A 191 -4.73 -2.49 2.75
N ARG A 192 -4.52 -1.20 2.93
CA ARG A 192 -5.36 -0.34 3.77
C ARG A 192 -6.69 -0.11 3.05
N MET A 193 -7.78 -0.28 3.78
CA MET A 193 -9.13 -0.13 3.24
C MET A 193 -9.84 1.14 3.70
N SER A 194 -9.47 1.67 4.86
CA SER A 194 -9.96 2.94 5.39
C SER A 194 -8.79 3.91 5.65
N GLU A 195 -8.97 5.18 5.30
CA GLU A 195 -8.02 6.21 5.66
C GLU A 195 -7.98 6.36 7.19
N PRO A 196 -6.81 6.61 7.79
CA PRO A 196 -6.72 6.80 9.24
C PRO A 196 -7.48 8.07 9.66
N GLU A 197 -8.37 7.92 10.64
CA GLU A 197 -9.05 9.02 11.34
C GLU A 197 -8.47 9.24 12.75
N VAL A 198 -7.90 8.19 13.33
CA VAL A 198 -7.20 8.13 14.62
C VAL A 198 -6.09 7.06 14.55
N PRO A 199 -5.08 7.11 15.44
CA PRO A 199 -4.07 6.05 15.56
C PRO A 199 -4.67 4.66 15.74
N SER A 200 -4.18 3.68 14.97
CA SER A 200 -4.58 2.27 15.05
C SER A 200 -3.62 1.38 15.86
N TRP A 201 -2.59 1.96 16.46
CA TRP A 201 -1.60 1.27 17.29
C TRP A 201 -1.74 1.67 18.78
N ASN A 202 -0.88 1.15 19.65
CA ASN A 202 -0.84 1.54 21.06
C ASN A 202 -0.16 2.91 21.22
N ASN A 203 -0.87 3.95 20.79
CA ASN A 203 -0.38 5.32 20.75
C ASN A 203 -0.48 6.03 22.11
N GLN A 204 0.59 6.71 22.50
CA GLN A 204 0.67 7.64 23.63
C GLN A 204 1.18 9.01 23.20
N ASP A 205 2.06 9.06 22.19
CA ASP A 205 2.65 10.30 21.67
C ASP A 205 1.69 11.04 20.72
N THR A 206 1.54 12.35 20.90
CA THR A 206 0.74 13.19 19.98
C THR A 206 1.56 13.73 18.81
N GLU A 207 2.89 13.75 18.94
CA GLU A 207 3.81 14.37 17.99
C GLU A 207 5.05 13.47 17.74
N TRP A 208 5.70 13.69 16.59
CA TRP A 208 7.00 13.09 16.33
C TRP A 208 8.08 13.86 17.10
N ALA A 209 8.60 13.29 18.19
CA ALA A 209 9.54 13.99 19.05
C ALA A 209 10.91 14.16 18.37
N SER A 210 11.58 15.28 18.66
CA SER A 210 12.91 15.55 18.11
C SER A 210 13.99 14.55 18.57
N ALA A 211 13.78 13.90 19.71
CA ALA A 211 14.68 12.85 20.22
C ALA A 211 14.62 11.54 19.41
N ASP A 212 13.57 11.35 18.60
CA ASP A 212 13.41 10.20 17.72
C ASP A 212 14.12 10.39 16.36
N ILE A 213 14.71 11.57 16.14
CA ILE A 213 15.51 11.93 14.97
C ILE A 213 16.96 11.54 15.25
N SER A 214 17.53 10.64 14.44
CA SER A 214 18.95 10.30 14.57
C SER A 214 19.83 11.44 14.05
N GLN A 215 21.06 11.56 14.57
CA GLN A 215 22.03 12.55 14.04
C GLN A 215 22.36 12.33 12.55
N SER A 216 22.10 11.14 12.02
CA SER A 216 22.26 10.79 10.60
C SER A 216 21.03 11.11 9.74
N ASP A 217 19.88 11.42 10.34
CA ASP A 217 18.70 11.85 9.59
C ASP A 217 18.88 13.33 9.21
N ALA A 218 18.67 13.66 7.93
CA ALA A 218 18.69 15.05 7.52
C ALA A 218 17.46 15.78 8.08
N GLU A 219 17.59 17.08 8.39
CA GLU A 219 16.49 17.91 8.92
C GLU A 219 15.20 17.85 8.07
N ASN A 220 15.33 17.55 6.78
CA ASN A 220 14.20 17.43 5.87
C ASN A 220 13.57 16.03 5.81
N ASP A 221 14.32 14.95 6.09
CA ASP A 221 13.74 13.61 6.27
C ASP A 221 12.69 13.63 7.39
N VAL A 222 12.98 14.41 8.43
CA VAL A 222 12.11 14.64 9.58
C VAL A 222 10.76 15.22 9.15
N LYS A 223 10.73 16.17 8.20
CA LYS A 223 9.48 16.79 7.73
C LYS A 223 8.59 15.77 7.03
N MET A 224 9.19 14.94 6.18
CA MET A 224 8.48 13.85 5.52
C MET A 224 7.95 12.83 6.53
N PHE A 225 8.76 12.40 7.50
CA PHE A 225 8.33 11.46 8.54
C PHE A 225 7.20 12.04 9.41
N HIS A 226 7.30 13.33 9.74
CA HIS A 226 6.27 14.07 10.47
C HIS A 226 4.95 14.06 9.70
N GLN A 227 4.97 14.37 8.41
CA GLN A 227 3.77 14.32 7.56
C GLN A 227 3.14 12.92 7.53
N VAL A 228 3.95 11.86 7.41
CA VAL A 228 3.46 10.48 7.37
C VAL A 228 2.90 10.06 8.74
N TRP A 229 3.52 10.50 9.84
CA TRP A 229 3.02 10.30 11.20
C TRP A 229 1.68 11.00 11.43
N GLU A 230 1.56 12.28 11.07
CA GLU A 230 0.32 13.05 11.15
C GLU A 230 -0.80 12.40 10.32
N TRP A 231 -0.47 11.87 9.14
CA TRP A 231 -1.42 11.09 8.35
C TRP A 231 -1.87 9.84 9.10
N HIS A 232 -0.97 9.02 9.65
CA HIS A 232 -1.34 7.84 10.46
C HIS A 232 -2.16 8.21 11.72
N CYS A 233 -1.94 9.39 12.29
CA CYS A 233 -2.74 9.95 13.38
C CYS A 233 -4.12 10.46 12.94
N GLY A 234 -4.39 10.51 11.63
CA GLY A 234 -5.63 11.00 11.02
C GLY A 234 -5.76 12.52 10.96
N GLN A 235 -4.68 13.25 11.22
CA GLN A 235 -4.70 14.71 11.23
C GLN A 235 -4.89 15.25 9.81
N THR A 236 -4.19 14.74 8.81
CA THR A 236 -4.24 15.31 7.44
C THR A 236 -5.46 14.86 6.61
N ASN A 237 -6.28 13.92 7.12
CA ASN A 237 -7.48 13.35 6.47
C ASN A 237 -8.79 14.02 6.91
N GLY A 238 -8.85 15.34 6.87
CA GLY A 238 -10.08 16.12 7.11
C GLY A 238 -10.25 16.65 8.55
N ASN A 239 -9.37 16.25 9.48
CA ASN A 239 -9.41 16.65 10.90
C ASN A 239 -8.26 17.60 11.32
N GLY A 240 -7.43 18.08 10.40
CA GLY A 240 -6.12 18.68 10.72
C GLY A 240 -6.01 20.18 10.58
N HIS A 241 -5.17 20.73 11.45
CA HIS A 241 -4.67 22.08 11.43
C HIS A 241 -3.70 22.23 10.25
N TYR A 242 -4.17 22.76 9.12
CA TYR A 242 -3.24 23.27 8.10
C TYR A 242 -2.44 24.40 8.75
N PRO A 243 -1.10 24.48 8.56
CA PRO A 243 -0.29 25.49 9.21
C PRO A 243 -0.95 26.87 9.07
N SER A 244 -1.45 27.37 10.21
CA SER A 244 -2.12 28.65 10.31
C SER A 244 -1.06 29.72 10.10
N SER A 245 -0.97 30.21 8.86
CA SER A 245 -0.32 31.45 8.46
C SER A 245 1.05 31.73 9.11
N VAL A 246 2.13 31.48 8.37
CA VAL A 246 3.35 32.28 8.54
C VAL A 246 3.31 33.45 7.55
N THR A 247 3.64 34.62 8.09
CA THR A 247 3.67 35.98 7.56
C THR A 247 4.23 36.18 6.15
N MET A 248 3.49 36.96 5.33
CA MET A 248 3.86 37.66 4.07
C MET A 248 4.36 36.78 2.89
N PRO A 249 4.12 37.19 1.63
CA PRO A 249 4.34 36.33 0.46
C PRO A 249 5.83 36.21 0.18
N ASP A 250 6.44 35.09 0.56
CA ASP A 250 7.78 34.73 0.08
C ASP A 250 7.70 34.11 -1.32
N SER A 251 7.05 34.82 -2.24
CA SER A 251 6.94 34.39 -3.65
C SER A 251 8.31 34.21 -4.28
N THR A 252 9.32 34.93 -3.80
CA THR A 252 10.72 34.78 -4.21
C THR A 252 11.27 33.44 -3.76
N LYS A 253 11.11 33.06 -2.48
CA LYS A 253 11.61 31.76 -2.01
C LYS A 253 10.89 30.57 -2.60
N ILE A 254 9.56 30.65 -2.74
CA ILE A 254 8.78 29.63 -3.44
C ILE A 254 9.33 29.45 -4.86
N ARG A 255 9.58 30.55 -5.56
CA ARG A 255 10.14 30.53 -6.90
C ARG A 255 11.54 29.91 -6.93
N GLU A 256 12.44 30.31 -6.03
CA GLU A 256 13.79 29.74 -5.92
C GLU A 256 13.75 28.23 -5.71
N LEU A 257 12.92 27.75 -4.78
CA LEU A 257 12.79 26.33 -4.47
C LEU A 257 12.18 25.54 -5.63
N VAL A 258 11.16 26.10 -6.30
CA VAL A 258 10.56 25.48 -7.49
C VAL A 258 11.54 25.48 -8.67
N GLU A 259 12.37 26.51 -8.83
CA GLU A 259 13.39 26.56 -9.88
C GLU A 259 14.41 25.43 -9.74
N VAL A 260 14.86 25.12 -8.52
CA VAL A 260 15.83 24.02 -8.27
C VAL A 260 15.19 22.64 -8.15
N LEU A 261 13.86 22.52 -8.22
CA LEU A 261 13.15 21.25 -8.13
C LEU A 261 13.51 20.35 -9.32
N GLY A 262 14.07 19.17 -9.04
CA GLY A 262 14.54 18.25 -10.08
C GLY A 262 15.94 18.55 -10.63
N GLN A 263 16.69 19.48 -10.03
CA GLN A 263 18.09 19.78 -10.42
C GLN A 263 19.14 19.05 -9.56
N ASP A 264 18.72 18.24 -8.59
CA ASP A 264 19.59 17.52 -7.65
C ASP A 264 19.14 16.04 -7.56
N SER A 265 19.82 15.26 -6.72
CA SER A 265 19.44 13.89 -6.34
C SER A 265 17.99 13.78 -5.88
N GLU A 266 17.37 12.62 -6.08
CA GLU A 266 15.98 12.35 -5.70
C GLU A 266 15.70 12.62 -4.21
N PRO A 267 16.54 12.16 -3.25
CA PRO A 267 16.35 12.52 -1.84
C PRO A 267 16.31 14.03 -1.62
N LYS A 268 17.20 14.78 -2.29
CA LYS A 268 17.25 16.24 -2.13
C LYS A 268 16.07 16.95 -2.79
N CYS A 269 15.52 16.41 -3.88
CA CYS A 269 14.32 16.96 -4.50
C CYS A 269 13.05 16.67 -3.68
N ILE A 270 12.98 15.50 -3.03
CA ILE A 270 11.92 15.19 -2.07
C ILE A 270 11.98 16.15 -0.88
N ASP A 271 13.17 16.40 -0.32
CA ASP A 271 13.36 17.41 0.72
C ASP A 271 12.81 18.78 0.31
N ILE A 272 13.16 19.22 -0.90
CA ILE A 272 12.71 20.51 -1.45
C ILE A 272 11.19 20.52 -1.59
N ALA A 273 10.57 19.42 -2.07
CA ALA A 273 9.12 19.31 -2.19
C ALA A 273 8.41 19.51 -0.83
N TYR A 274 8.90 18.86 0.23
CA TYR A 274 8.36 19.02 1.58
C TYR A 274 8.61 20.43 2.13
N ALA A 275 9.77 21.04 1.86
CA ALA A 275 10.01 22.44 2.23
C ALA A 275 9.06 23.42 1.49
N ILE A 276 8.74 23.17 0.21
CA ILE A 276 7.76 23.98 -0.53
C ILE A 276 6.35 23.81 0.09
N SER A 277 6.02 22.62 0.59
CA SER A 277 4.69 22.36 1.17
C SER A 277 4.38 23.22 2.41
N GLU A 278 5.39 23.65 3.17
CA GLU A 278 5.24 24.51 4.35
C GLU A 278 4.69 25.91 4.01
N PHE A 279 4.83 26.35 2.76
CA PHE A 279 4.23 27.61 2.29
C PHE A 279 2.72 27.49 2.03
N GLY A 280 2.15 26.28 2.16
CA GLY A 280 0.71 26.01 2.08
C GLY A 280 0.08 26.51 0.78
N ALA A 281 -1.06 27.19 0.91
CA ALA A 281 -1.85 27.70 -0.23
C ALA A 281 -1.03 28.59 -1.19
N ASN A 282 0.00 29.29 -0.70
CA ASN A 282 0.81 30.21 -1.51
C ASN A 282 1.67 29.48 -2.55
N ALA A 283 2.06 28.22 -2.29
CA ALA A 283 2.84 27.43 -3.22
C ALA A 283 2.00 26.70 -4.28
N VAL A 284 0.69 26.55 -4.05
CA VAL A 284 -0.21 25.77 -4.91
C VAL A 284 -0.14 26.19 -6.39
N PRO A 285 -0.19 27.49 -6.76
CA PRO A 285 -0.14 27.87 -8.18
C PRO A 285 1.18 27.47 -8.86
N ALA A 286 2.30 27.62 -8.15
CA ALA A 286 3.62 27.28 -8.70
C ALA A 286 3.80 25.76 -8.85
N LEU A 287 3.29 24.98 -7.90
CA LEU A 287 3.34 23.53 -7.90
C LEU A 287 2.39 22.89 -8.92
N VAL A 288 1.17 23.41 -9.09
CA VAL A 288 0.23 22.90 -10.11
C VAL A 288 0.84 23.07 -11.51
N LYS A 289 1.56 24.16 -11.76
CA LYS A 289 2.30 24.34 -13.02
C LYS A 289 3.39 23.27 -13.22
N GLN A 290 4.00 22.76 -12.16
CA GLN A 290 5.00 21.68 -12.27
C GLN A 290 4.38 20.34 -12.70
N LEU A 291 3.06 20.15 -12.57
CA LEU A 291 2.38 18.98 -13.11
C LEU A 291 2.38 18.95 -14.65
N GLU A 292 2.59 20.10 -15.30
CA GLU A 292 2.72 20.24 -16.76
C GLU A 292 4.12 19.86 -17.27
N SER A 293 5.09 19.61 -16.37
CA SER A 293 6.46 19.27 -16.76
C SER A 293 6.53 17.97 -17.54
N GLU A 294 7.36 17.93 -18.58
CA GLU A 294 7.71 16.70 -19.31
C GLU A 294 8.47 15.69 -18.42
N SER A 295 9.20 16.18 -17.41
CA SER A 295 9.92 15.33 -16.46
C SER A 295 8.98 14.67 -15.47
N GLU A 296 8.91 13.34 -15.50
CA GLU A 296 8.10 12.56 -14.55
C GLU A 296 8.54 12.81 -13.09
N ASP A 297 9.84 13.00 -12.85
CA ASP A 297 10.39 13.30 -11.54
C ASP A 297 9.87 14.63 -10.99
N ILE A 298 9.86 15.68 -11.81
CA ILE A 298 9.34 17.00 -11.41
C ILE A 298 7.84 16.90 -11.07
N ARG A 299 7.06 16.18 -11.88
CA ARG A 299 5.64 15.94 -11.61
C ARG A 299 5.44 15.20 -10.29
N ARG A 300 6.28 14.20 -10.01
CA ARG A 300 6.28 13.41 -8.77
C ARG A 300 6.60 14.24 -7.54
N TYR A 301 7.61 15.11 -7.61
CA TYR A 301 7.92 16.02 -6.49
C TYR A 301 6.80 17.04 -6.26
N ALA A 302 6.19 17.55 -7.33
CA ALA A 302 5.02 18.41 -7.22
C ALA A 302 3.83 17.69 -6.58
N PHE A 303 3.59 16.43 -6.94
CA PHE A 303 2.60 15.56 -6.29
C PHE A 303 2.87 15.41 -4.78
N CYS A 304 4.12 15.17 -4.36
CA CYS A 304 4.48 15.08 -2.93
C CYS A 304 4.12 16.38 -2.19
N ALA A 305 4.55 17.52 -2.74
CA ALA A 305 4.32 18.82 -2.13
C ALA A 305 2.81 19.17 -2.04
N LEU A 306 2.06 18.99 -3.14
CA LEU A 306 0.62 19.27 -3.19
C LEU A 306 -0.18 18.34 -2.26
N SER A 307 0.23 17.07 -2.17
CA SER A 307 -0.37 16.11 -1.24
C SER A 307 -0.15 16.50 0.22
N ALA A 308 1.05 16.97 0.56
CA ALA A 308 1.38 17.46 1.90
C ALA A 308 0.62 18.75 2.24
N ILE A 309 0.45 19.67 1.26
CA ILE A 309 -0.38 20.88 1.42
C ILE A 309 -1.84 20.50 1.75
N GLY A 310 -2.41 19.48 1.09
CA GLY A 310 -3.75 18.98 1.39
C GLY A 310 -4.88 19.86 0.85
N LYS A 311 -5.90 20.12 1.67
CA LYS A 311 -7.15 20.81 1.28
C LYS A 311 -6.97 22.12 0.49
N PRO A 312 -6.00 23.01 0.80
CA PRO A 312 -5.77 24.21 0.01
C PRO A 312 -5.45 23.97 -1.47
N ALA A 313 -4.91 22.80 -1.83
CA ALA A 313 -4.61 22.44 -3.22
C ALA A 313 -5.85 21.99 -4.02
N VAL A 314 -6.92 21.55 -3.34
CA VAL A 314 -8.06 20.85 -3.95
C VAL A 314 -8.71 21.64 -5.08
N SER A 315 -8.97 22.95 -4.89
CA SER A 315 -9.63 23.76 -5.92
C SER A 315 -8.80 23.88 -7.20
N ALA A 316 -7.48 24.02 -7.09
CA ALA A 316 -6.59 24.12 -8.24
C ALA A 316 -6.46 22.77 -8.95
N LEU A 317 -6.42 21.68 -8.18
CA LEU A 317 -6.39 20.32 -8.71
C LEU A 317 -7.70 19.95 -9.44
N ILE A 318 -8.88 20.37 -8.94
CA ILE A 318 -10.16 20.21 -9.65
C ILE A 318 -10.10 20.87 -11.04
N THR A 319 -9.48 22.04 -11.17
CA THR A 319 -9.25 22.67 -12.47
C THR A 319 -8.29 21.84 -13.33
N ALA A 320 -7.20 21.34 -12.75
CA ALA A 320 -6.21 20.53 -13.45
C ALA A 320 -6.76 19.18 -13.97
N THR A 321 -7.82 18.62 -13.36
CA THR A 321 -8.52 17.44 -13.92
C THR A 321 -9.17 17.68 -15.29
N GLN A 322 -9.21 18.93 -15.76
CA GLN A 322 -9.78 19.33 -17.06
C GLN A 322 -8.71 19.84 -18.03
N HIS A 323 -7.43 19.62 -17.72
CA HIS A 323 -6.33 20.08 -18.55
C HIS A 323 -6.31 19.36 -19.92
N PRO A 324 -5.88 20.04 -21.02
CA PRO A 324 -5.77 19.40 -22.33
C PRO A 324 -4.89 18.15 -22.34
N ASP A 325 -3.79 18.17 -21.58
CA ASP A 325 -2.85 17.07 -21.50
C ASP A 325 -3.28 15.99 -20.50
N TRP A 326 -3.33 14.73 -20.96
CA TRP A 326 -3.83 13.61 -20.16
C TRP A 326 -2.98 13.35 -18.90
N TRP A 327 -1.66 13.56 -18.96
CA TRP A 327 -0.79 13.31 -17.80
C TRP A 327 -1.04 14.33 -16.67
N VAL A 328 -1.41 15.56 -17.01
CA VAL A 328 -1.79 16.57 -16.00
C VAL A 328 -3.11 16.18 -15.34
N ARG A 329 -4.09 15.73 -16.12
CA ARG A 329 -5.36 15.20 -15.58
C ARG A 329 -5.14 14.00 -14.66
N ALA A 330 -4.27 13.08 -15.08
CA ALA A 330 -3.88 11.90 -14.31
C ALA A 330 -3.21 12.29 -12.99
N SER A 331 -2.17 13.14 -13.02
CA SER A 331 -1.49 13.60 -11.80
C SER A 331 -2.42 14.38 -10.87
N ALA A 332 -3.36 15.16 -11.41
CA ALA A 332 -4.35 15.85 -10.60
C ALA A 332 -5.29 14.87 -9.89
N ALA A 333 -5.80 13.86 -10.59
CA ALA A 333 -6.62 12.80 -10.00
C ALA A 333 -5.87 12.00 -8.93
N GLU A 334 -4.62 11.63 -9.20
CA GLU A 334 -3.74 10.93 -8.24
C GLU A 334 -3.52 11.78 -6.98
N THR A 335 -3.18 13.06 -7.14
CA THR A 335 -2.96 13.99 -6.02
C THR A 335 -4.23 14.16 -5.18
N LEU A 336 -5.40 14.33 -5.82
CA LEU A 336 -6.69 14.42 -5.12
C LEU A 336 -6.98 13.14 -4.32
N GLY A 337 -6.73 11.98 -4.92
CA GLY A 337 -6.86 10.69 -4.23
C GLY A 337 -5.91 10.57 -3.04
N ASN A 338 -4.68 11.06 -3.17
CA ASN A 338 -3.69 11.02 -2.09
C ASN A 338 -4.03 11.97 -0.93
N ILE A 339 -4.61 13.14 -1.22
CA ILE A 339 -5.17 14.09 -0.23
C ILE A 339 -6.33 13.46 0.58
N GLY A 340 -7.05 12.50 0.00
CA GLY A 340 -8.09 11.74 0.69
C GLY A 340 -9.37 12.54 0.94
N SER A 341 -10.07 12.25 2.04
CA SER A 341 -11.40 12.80 2.37
C SER A 341 -11.51 14.34 2.32
N SER A 342 -10.41 15.05 2.57
CA SER A 342 -10.32 16.52 2.42
C SER A 342 -10.62 17.01 0.99
N ALA A 343 -10.49 16.14 -0.01
CA ALA A 343 -10.77 16.39 -1.42
C ALA A 343 -12.21 16.04 -1.84
N GLN A 344 -13.17 15.89 -0.90
CA GLN A 344 -14.58 15.57 -1.21
C GLN A 344 -15.20 16.45 -2.30
N ALA A 345 -14.84 17.74 -2.36
CA ALA A 345 -15.32 18.66 -3.38
C ALA A 345 -14.95 18.26 -4.82
N ALA A 346 -13.97 17.37 -5.00
CA ALA A 346 -13.51 16.88 -6.30
C ALA A 346 -14.30 15.68 -6.83
N VAL A 347 -15.21 15.08 -6.05
CA VAL A 347 -16.00 13.91 -6.48
C VAL A 347 -16.69 14.15 -7.84
N PRO A 348 -17.38 15.28 -8.10
CA PRO A 348 -18.01 15.51 -9.40
C PRO A 348 -17.03 15.59 -10.58
N SER A 349 -15.82 16.15 -10.39
CA SER A 349 -14.79 16.17 -11.43
C SER A 349 -14.19 14.80 -11.68
N LEU A 350 -13.99 14.01 -10.62
CA LEU A 350 -13.45 12.66 -10.71
C LEU A 350 -14.44 11.69 -11.36
N ILE A 351 -15.74 11.83 -11.10
CA ILE A 351 -16.80 11.07 -11.81
C ILE A 351 -16.72 11.34 -13.33
N ARG A 352 -16.52 12.59 -13.75
CA ARG A 352 -16.32 12.90 -15.18
C ARG A 352 -15.06 12.25 -15.75
N ALA A 353 -13.98 12.21 -14.97
CA ALA A 353 -12.71 11.60 -15.36
C ALA A 353 -12.78 10.06 -15.50
N LEU A 354 -13.84 9.40 -14.99
CA LEU A 354 -14.09 7.99 -15.25
C LEU A 354 -14.41 7.68 -16.72
N GLN A 355 -14.75 8.70 -17.51
CA GLN A 355 -15.06 8.58 -18.94
C GLN A 355 -13.95 9.19 -19.82
N ASP A 356 -12.76 9.43 -19.26
CA ASP A 356 -11.63 10.00 -19.99
C ASP A 356 -11.12 9.05 -21.08
N GLU A 357 -10.59 9.61 -22.17
CA GLU A 357 -9.97 8.85 -23.26
C GLU A 357 -8.73 8.07 -22.80
N SER A 358 -7.98 8.62 -21.84
CA SER A 358 -6.79 7.99 -21.28
C SER A 358 -7.16 6.97 -20.20
N GLU A 359 -6.75 5.72 -20.41
CA GLU A 359 -6.89 4.65 -19.41
C GLU A 359 -6.21 5.00 -18.08
N GLN A 360 -5.11 5.76 -18.10
CA GLN A 360 -4.39 6.20 -16.90
C GLN A 360 -5.23 7.19 -16.09
N VAL A 361 -5.91 8.13 -16.77
CA VAL A 361 -6.82 9.08 -16.11
C VAL A 361 -8.00 8.33 -15.48
N ARG A 362 -8.64 7.42 -16.23
CA ARG A 362 -9.73 6.59 -15.70
C ARG A 362 -9.26 5.78 -14.49
N GLN A 363 -8.10 5.14 -14.58
CA GLN A 363 -7.52 4.34 -13.51
C GLN A 363 -7.36 5.15 -12.21
N LEU A 364 -6.76 6.34 -12.30
CA LEU A 364 -6.47 7.18 -11.14
C LEU A 364 -7.72 7.87 -10.58
N ALA A 365 -8.69 8.21 -11.44
CA ALA A 365 -9.99 8.72 -11.02
C ALA A 365 -10.75 7.69 -10.17
N VAL A 366 -10.76 6.42 -10.59
CA VAL A 366 -11.32 5.32 -9.81
C VAL A 366 -10.63 5.17 -8.45
N GLU A 367 -9.29 5.15 -8.43
CA GLU A 367 -8.52 5.03 -7.18
C GLU A 367 -8.82 6.20 -6.22
N ALA A 368 -8.91 7.42 -6.77
CA ALA A 368 -9.21 8.63 -6.00
C ALA A 368 -10.62 8.60 -5.39
N LEU A 369 -11.64 8.23 -6.18
CA LEU A 369 -13.02 8.10 -5.70
C LEU A 369 -13.14 7.06 -4.57
N GLY A 370 -12.42 5.94 -4.67
CA GLY A 370 -12.37 4.93 -3.61
C GLY A 370 -11.75 5.40 -2.30
N THR A 371 -10.82 6.36 -2.36
CA THR A 371 -10.14 6.92 -1.19
C THR A 371 -10.90 8.10 -0.59
N ILE A 372 -11.46 8.98 -1.44
CA ILE A 372 -12.20 10.18 -1.03
C ILE A 372 -13.59 9.82 -0.49
N GLY A 373 -14.30 8.93 -1.21
CA GLY A 373 -15.73 8.65 -0.98
C GLY A 373 -16.03 7.58 0.07
N GLN A 374 -15.14 7.29 1.03
CA GLN A 374 -15.31 6.18 1.98
C GLN A 374 -16.61 6.25 2.81
N HIS A 375 -17.22 7.43 2.92
CA HIS A 375 -18.49 7.67 3.62
C HIS A 375 -19.60 8.24 2.71
N ASP A 376 -19.47 8.07 1.39
CA ASP A 376 -20.38 8.65 0.39
C ASP A 376 -20.72 7.64 -0.72
N SER A 377 -22.01 7.50 -1.06
CA SER A 377 -22.48 6.64 -2.14
C SER A 377 -22.59 7.33 -3.51
N THR A 378 -22.28 8.62 -3.61
CA THR A 378 -22.49 9.46 -4.81
C THR A 378 -21.82 8.89 -6.05
N ALA A 379 -20.60 8.36 -5.92
CA ALA A 379 -19.84 7.82 -7.04
C ALA A 379 -20.11 6.33 -7.33
N VAL A 380 -20.95 5.65 -6.53
CA VAL A 380 -21.17 4.20 -6.65
C VAL A 380 -21.72 3.79 -8.01
N PRO A 381 -22.73 4.46 -8.60
CA PRO A 381 -23.22 4.09 -9.93
C PRO A 381 -22.14 4.19 -11.01
N ASP A 382 -21.33 5.24 -10.99
CA ASP A 382 -20.28 5.44 -11.99
C ASP A 382 -19.09 4.47 -11.80
N LEU A 383 -18.73 4.17 -10.55
CA LEU A 383 -17.75 3.11 -10.25
C LEU A 383 -18.27 1.74 -10.72
N ALA A 384 -19.55 1.44 -10.49
CA ALA A 384 -20.16 0.20 -10.97
C ALA A 384 -20.10 0.07 -12.50
N LEU A 385 -20.26 1.17 -13.24
CA LEU A 385 -20.05 1.18 -14.69
C LEU A 385 -18.58 0.88 -15.07
N SER A 386 -17.61 1.44 -14.33
CA SER A 386 -16.18 1.15 -14.55
C SER A 386 -15.78 -0.31 -14.30
N LEU A 387 -16.66 -1.14 -13.71
CA LEU A 387 -16.45 -2.59 -13.63
C LEU A 387 -16.51 -3.27 -15.02
N GLN A 388 -17.00 -2.59 -16.04
CA GLN A 388 -17.07 -3.08 -17.42
C GLN A 388 -16.05 -2.42 -18.35
N ASP A 389 -15.08 -1.67 -17.80
CA ASP A 389 -14.04 -1.00 -18.59
C ASP A 389 -13.21 -2.01 -19.41
N GLU A 390 -12.77 -1.63 -20.59
CA GLU A 390 -11.92 -2.46 -21.45
C GLU A 390 -10.58 -2.79 -20.78
N ASN A 391 -10.04 -1.85 -20.01
CA ASN A 391 -8.76 -1.98 -19.34
C ASN A 391 -8.92 -2.72 -18.00
N GLU A 392 -8.17 -3.83 -17.82
CA GLU A 392 -8.31 -4.67 -16.64
C GLU A 392 -7.84 -3.99 -15.34
N ARG A 393 -6.95 -2.99 -15.43
CA ARG A 393 -6.52 -2.21 -14.26
C ARG A 393 -7.62 -1.27 -13.79
N VAL A 394 -8.37 -0.67 -14.71
CA VAL A 394 -9.53 0.17 -14.37
C VAL A 394 -10.60 -0.70 -13.68
N ARG A 395 -10.95 -1.87 -14.25
CA ARG A 395 -11.88 -2.81 -13.62
C ARG A 395 -11.43 -3.22 -12.22
N ARG A 396 -10.17 -3.66 -12.08
CA ARG A 396 -9.60 -4.08 -10.78
C ARG A 396 -9.67 -2.96 -9.75
N ASN A 397 -9.26 -1.75 -10.12
CA ASN A 397 -9.30 -0.62 -9.22
C ASN A 397 -10.73 -0.23 -8.86
N SER A 398 -11.70 -0.42 -9.78
CA SER A 398 -13.10 -0.11 -9.50
C SER A 398 -13.67 -1.05 -8.44
N VAL A 399 -13.36 -2.34 -8.56
CA VAL A 399 -13.68 -3.31 -7.52
C VAL A 399 -13.07 -2.91 -6.18
N LEU A 400 -11.79 -2.53 -6.16
CA LEU A 400 -11.12 -2.11 -4.92
C LEU A 400 -11.71 -0.80 -4.35
N ALA A 401 -12.09 0.15 -5.21
CA ALA A 401 -12.76 1.38 -4.80
C ALA A 401 -14.10 1.07 -4.13
N LEU A 402 -14.96 0.27 -4.77
CA LEU A 402 -16.22 -0.20 -4.20
C LEU A 402 -16.01 -0.97 -2.88
N ALA A 403 -14.93 -1.76 -2.78
CA ALA A 403 -14.55 -2.41 -1.53
C ALA A 403 -14.21 -1.40 -0.42
N ARG A 404 -13.46 -0.33 -0.73
CA ARG A 404 -13.14 0.75 0.23
C ARG A 404 -14.39 1.48 0.72
N LEU A 405 -15.36 1.72 -0.17
CA LEU A 405 -16.67 2.29 0.17
C LEU A 405 -17.50 1.37 1.10
N GLY A 406 -17.22 0.06 1.13
CA GLY A 406 -17.87 -0.90 2.01
C GLY A 406 -19.39 -0.86 1.88
N ARG A 407 -20.13 -0.76 3.00
CA ARG A 407 -21.61 -0.69 3.01
C ARG A 407 -22.22 0.41 2.13
N TYR A 408 -21.50 1.48 1.84
CA TYR A 408 -22.00 2.55 0.97
C TYR A 408 -22.10 2.10 -0.48
N ALA A 409 -21.35 1.07 -0.88
CA ALA A 409 -21.38 0.47 -2.22
C ALA A 409 -22.48 -0.59 -2.42
N HIS A 410 -23.49 -0.69 -1.53
CA HIS A 410 -24.56 -1.69 -1.62
C HIS A 410 -25.31 -1.69 -2.96
N GLN A 411 -25.38 -0.56 -3.67
CA GLN A 411 -26.03 -0.49 -4.98
C GLN A 411 -25.28 -1.27 -6.06
N ALA A 412 -23.97 -1.53 -5.88
CA ALA A 412 -23.14 -2.25 -6.83
C ALA A 412 -23.10 -3.77 -6.62
N VAL A 413 -23.93 -4.35 -5.73
CA VAL A 413 -23.91 -5.79 -5.42
C VAL A 413 -24.17 -6.65 -6.67
N ASN A 414 -25.15 -6.27 -7.49
CA ASN A 414 -25.47 -7.01 -8.72
C ASN A 414 -24.34 -6.91 -9.75
N ASP A 415 -23.70 -5.74 -9.87
CA ASP A 415 -22.56 -5.54 -10.76
C ASP A 415 -21.36 -6.38 -10.31
N LEU A 416 -21.04 -6.35 -9.02
CA LEU A 416 -19.99 -7.17 -8.43
C LEU A 416 -20.26 -8.67 -8.57
N GLN A 417 -21.53 -9.12 -8.52
CA GLN A 417 -21.90 -10.50 -8.79
C GLN A 417 -21.49 -10.93 -10.21
N MET A 418 -21.64 -10.07 -11.22
CA MET A 418 -21.21 -10.37 -12.59
C MET A 418 -19.67 -10.47 -12.67
N VAL A 419 -18.98 -9.58 -11.94
CA VAL A 419 -17.50 -9.51 -11.88
C VAL A 419 -16.86 -10.75 -11.25
N LEU A 420 -17.59 -11.55 -10.47
CA LEU A 420 -17.11 -12.85 -9.98
C LEU A 420 -16.74 -13.84 -11.09
N SER A 421 -17.16 -13.57 -12.34
CA SER A 421 -16.80 -14.34 -13.54
C SER A 421 -15.77 -13.65 -14.44
N ASP A 422 -15.13 -12.56 -13.99
CA ASP A 422 -14.11 -11.84 -14.79
C ASP A 422 -12.93 -12.77 -15.16
N ASP A 423 -12.36 -12.56 -16.35
CA ASP A 423 -11.22 -13.33 -16.85
C ASP A 423 -9.96 -13.09 -15.99
N ASN A 424 -9.84 -11.89 -15.40
CA ASN A 424 -8.74 -11.53 -14.52
C ASN A 424 -8.99 -12.04 -13.09
N ARG A 425 -8.13 -12.97 -12.67
CA ARG A 425 -8.19 -13.56 -11.31
C ARG A 425 -8.11 -12.56 -10.16
N TYR A 426 -7.44 -11.42 -10.32
CA TYR A 426 -7.36 -10.39 -9.29
C TYR A 426 -8.66 -9.63 -9.15
N VAL A 427 -9.29 -9.30 -10.28
CA VAL A 427 -10.62 -8.67 -10.33
C VAL A 427 -11.64 -9.56 -9.59
N ARG A 428 -11.65 -10.87 -9.87
CA ARG A 428 -12.53 -11.82 -9.14
C ARG A 428 -12.25 -11.86 -7.64
N GLY A 429 -10.97 -11.95 -7.26
CA GLY A 429 -10.56 -12.03 -5.85
C GLY A 429 -10.90 -10.76 -5.07
N ASP A 430 -10.69 -9.60 -5.68
CA ASP A 430 -11.06 -8.30 -5.13
C ASP A 430 -12.60 -8.17 -5.03
N ALA A 431 -13.38 -8.78 -5.95
CA ALA A 431 -14.84 -8.70 -5.95
C ALA A 431 -15.46 -9.51 -4.81
N VAL A 432 -14.90 -10.68 -4.52
CA VAL A 432 -15.23 -11.44 -3.29
C VAL A 432 -14.99 -10.58 -2.05
N HIS A 433 -13.90 -9.82 -2.02
CA HIS A 433 -13.63 -8.94 -0.89
C HIS A 433 -14.58 -7.74 -0.82
N ALA A 434 -14.91 -7.12 -1.96
CA ALA A 434 -15.87 -6.02 -2.04
C ALA A 434 -17.24 -6.43 -1.50
N LEU A 435 -17.78 -7.57 -1.94
CA LEU A 435 -19.05 -8.12 -1.45
C LEU A 435 -19.00 -8.40 0.06
N ARG A 436 -17.87 -8.93 0.56
CA ARG A 436 -17.68 -9.18 2.00
C ARG A 436 -17.73 -7.87 2.80
N ARG A 437 -17.17 -6.77 2.28
CA ARG A 437 -17.14 -5.47 2.96
C ARG A 437 -18.46 -4.70 2.84
N ILE A 438 -19.20 -4.89 1.74
CA ILE A 438 -20.56 -4.35 1.59
C ILE A 438 -21.49 -4.94 2.66
N ASP A 439 -21.35 -6.26 2.91
CA ASP A 439 -21.95 -6.98 4.04
C ASP A 439 -23.48 -6.87 4.18
N THR A 440 -24.19 -6.61 3.07
CA THR A 440 -25.66 -6.70 3.04
C THR A 440 -26.11 -8.17 2.94
N PRO A 441 -27.36 -8.51 3.31
CA PRO A 441 -27.90 -9.85 3.12
C PRO A 441 -27.74 -10.37 1.67
N GLU A 442 -27.95 -9.50 0.69
CA GLU A 442 -27.82 -9.83 -0.73
C GLU A 442 -26.36 -10.12 -1.10
N ALA A 443 -25.41 -9.30 -0.62
CA ALA A 443 -23.98 -9.52 -0.87
C ALA A 443 -23.49 -10.84 -0.25
N ARG A 444 -23.97 -11.16 0.96
CA ARG A 444 -23.67 -12.44 1.63
C ARG A 444 -24.23 -13.63 0.85
N GLU A 445 -25.46 -13.53 0.36
CA GLU A 445 -26.07 -14.60 -0.45
C GLU A 445 -25.27 -14.82 -1.74
N VAL A 446 -24.91 -13.75 -2.45
CA VAL A 446 -24.04 -13.84 -3.64
C VAL A 446 -22.72 -14.56 -3.33
N LEU A 447 -22.08 -14.21 -2.21
CA LEU A 447 -20.84 -14.88 -1.77
C LEU A 447 -21.05 -16.36 -1.46
N ILE A 448 -22.12 -16.73 -0.75
CA ILE A 448 -22.42 -18.12 -0.41
C ILE A 448 -22.63 -18.93 -1.70
N GLN A 449 -23.40 -18.40 -2.65
CA GLN A 449 -23.65 -19.06 -3.94
C GLN A 449 -22.37 -19.23 -4.77
N PHE A 450 -21.47 -18.26 -4.73
CA PHE A 450 -20.15 -18.36 -5.36
C PHE A 450 -19.28 -19.44 -4.70
N LEU A 451 -19.15 -19.39 -3.36
CA LEU A 451 -18.33 -20.35 -2.59
C LEU A 451 -18.79 -21.80 -2.77
N LEU A 452 -20.10 -22.05 -2.84
CA LEU A 452 -20.64 -23.39 -3.10
C LEU A 452 -20.15 -23.98 -4.43
N LYS A 453 -19.88 -23.14 -5.43
CA LYS A 453 -19.41 -23.56 -6.76
C LYS A 453 -17.88 -23.57 -6.89
N SER A 454 -17.18 -22.78 -6.07
CA SER A 454 -15.73 -22.60 -6.13
C SER A 454 -14.94 -23.42 -5.09
N ARG A 455 -15.61 -24.28 -4.32
CA ARG A 455 -14.98 -25.07 -3.26
C ARG A 455 -13.93 -26.03 -3.81
N TRP A 456 -12.69 -25.89 -3.34
CA TRP A 456 -11.63 -26.89 -3.50
C TRP A 456 -11.58 -27.78 -2.25
N CYS A 457 -11.48 -29.10 -2.43
CA CYS A 457 -11.27 -30.05 -1.32
C CYS A 457 -9.95 -30.79 -1.52
N PRO A 458 -8.91 -30.53 -0.70
CA PRO A 458 -7.61 -31.18 -0.87
C PRO A 458 -7.65 -32.69 -0.58
N LEU A 459 -8.70 -33.15 0.12
CA LEU A 459 -8.94 -34.56 0.40
C LEU A 459 -9.68 -35.28 -0.73
N THR A 460 -10.23 -34.57 -1.72
CA THR A 460 -10.94 -35.18 -2.85
C THR A 460 -9.98 -35.39 -4.01
N SER A 461 -9.39 -36.59 -4.07
CA SER A 461 -8.56 -37.07 -5.17
C SER A 461 -9.20 -38.30 -5.84
N LYS A 462 -8.57 -38.82 -6.91
CA LYS A 462 -8.99 -40.10 -7.52
C LYS A 462 -8.84 -41.28 -6.57
N GLU A 463 -7.91 -41.21 -5.61
CA GLU A 463 -7.70 -42.25 -4.60
C GLU A 463 -8.70 -42.16 -3.44
N SER A 464 -9.33 -41.00 -3.24
CA SER A 464 -10.27 -40.71 -2.15
C SER A 464 -11.66 -41.34 -2.36
N GLY A 465 -11.70 -42.61 -2.77
CA GLY A 465 -12.92 -43.35 -3.09
C GLY A 465 -14.09 -43.06 -2.14
N TYR A 466 -15.30 -43.06 -2.72
CA TYR A 466 -16.56 -42.64 -2.10
C TYR A 466 -16.79 -43.10 -0.67
#